data_AF-A0A534TYZ1-F1
#
_entry.id   AF-A0A534TYZ1-F1
#
_cell.length_a   1.000
_cell.length_b   1.000
_cell.length_c   1.000
_cell.angle_alpha   90.00
_cell.angle_beta   90.00
_cell.angle_gamma   90.00
#
_symmetry.space_group_name_H-M   'P 1'
#
loop_
_entity.id
_entity.type
_entity.pdbx_description
1 polymer ?
#
loop_
_entity_poly.entity_id
_entity_poly.type
_entity_poly.pdbx_seq_one_letter_code
_entity_poly.pdbx_strand_id
1 'polypeptide(L)'
;MRSPAIWLVTLVAAVIVVLGVRAFLDPLAASASFGLPMHTETETTFVRIYGARNALLGALALAFAFGGMLRPLTLLFTFATALPLLDAIVITSRIGVGHELIRHAAILLVLVAASAALWRSSAARRQPD
;
A
#
# COMPACT_ATOMS: atom_id res chain seq x y z
N MET A 1 -10.95 -4.14 19.41
CA MET A 1 -10.25 -3.31 18.38
C MET A 1 -10.38 -1.82 18.71
N ARG A 2 -9.81 -1.32 19.82
CA ARG A 2 -10.03 0.08 20.29
C ARG A 2 -8.84 1.03 20.08
N SER A 3 -7.78 0.62 19.37
CA SER A 3 -6.67 1.52 19.08
C SER A 3 -6.93 2.29 17.77
N PRO A 4 -6.83 3.63 17.76
CA PRO A 4 -6.91 4.44 16.54
C PRO A 4 -5.93 3.97 15.45
N ALA A 5 -4.76 3.44 15.85
CA ALA A 5 -3.77 2.90 14.92
C ALA A 5 -4.29 1.68 14.15
N ILE A 6 -5.04 0.80 14.83
CA ILE A 6 -5.62 -0.40 14.20
C ILE A 6 -6.68 0.02 13.17
N TRP A 7 -7.54 0.99 13.51
CA TRP A 7 -8.53 1.49 12.56
C TRP A 7 -7.91 2.15 11.33
N LEU A 8 -6.88 2.98 11.54
CA LEU A 8 -6.15 3.59 10.43
C LEU A 8 -5.57 2.53 9.49
N VAL A 9 -4.87 1.52 10.01
CA VAL A 9 -4.25 0.51 9.16
C VAL A 9 -5.27 -0.41 8.50
N THR A 10 -6.40 -0.71 9.15
CA THR A 10 -7.51 -1.44 8.52
C THR A 10 -8.10 -0.65 7.36
N LEU A 11 -8.30 0.66 7.52
CA LEU A 11 -8.78 1.53 6.45
C LEU A 11 -7.78 1.57 5.28
N VAL A 12 -6.49 1.77 5.57
CA VAL A 12 -5.43 1.77 4.53
C VAL A 12 -5.39 0.43 3.80
N ALA A 13 -5.44 -0.69 4.53
CA ALA A 13 -5.45 -2.02 3.92
C ALA A 13 -6.67 -2.23 3.02
N ALA A 14 -7.86 -1.79 3.45
CA ALA A 14 -9.08 -1.86 2.63
C ALA A 14 -8.95 -1.03 1.34
N VAL A 15 -8.41 0.19 1.42
CA VAL A 15 -8.14 1.03 0.25
C VAL A 15 -7.16 0.33 -0.70
N ILE A 16 -6.08 -0.27 -0.20
CA ILE A 16 -5.11 -1.01 -1.01
C ILE A 16 -5.77 -2.20 -1.73
N VAL A 17 -6.66 -2.94 -1.06
CA VAL A 17 -7.44 -4.01 -1.72
C VAL A 17 -8.27 -3.45 -2.86
N VAL A 18 -9.03 -2.38 -2.64
CA VAL A 18 -9.87 -1.76 -3.67
C VAL A 18 -9.03 -1.28 -4.85
N LEU A 19 -7.89 -0.64 -4.60
CA LEU A 19 -6.99 -0.17 -5.66
C LEU A 19 -6.36 -1.34 -6.43
N GLY A 20 -5.95 -2.41 -5.74
CA GLY A 20 -5.41 -3.62 -6.37
C GLY A 20 -6.45 -4.33 -7.24
N VAL A 21 -7.67 -4.51 -6.73
CA VAL A 21 -8.79 -5.09 -7.48
C VAL A 21 -9.15 -4.22 -8.69
N ARG A 22 -9.19 -2.90 -8.52
CA ARG A 22 -9.42 -1.97 -9.62
C ARG A 22 -8.33 -2.09 -10.69
N ALA A 23 -7.05 -2.11 -10.30
CA ALA A 23 -5.95 -2.31 -11.25
C ALA A 23 -5.97 -3.67 -11.93
N PHE A 24 -6.50 -4.70 -11.26
CA PHE A 24 -6.71 -6.01 -11.85
C PHE A 24 -7.86 -6.03 -12.87
N LEU A 25 -8.97 -5.36 -12.60
CA LEU A 25 -10.16 -5.36 -13.46
C LEU A 25 -10.06 -4.34 -14.60
N ASP A 26 -9.64 -3.11 -14.28
CA ASP A 26 -9.46 -1.96 -15.16
C ASP A 26 -8.01 -1.44 -15.10
N PRO A 27 -7.07 -2.19 -15.72
CA PRO A 27 -5.66 -1.84 -15.69
C PRO A 27 -5.36 -0.54 -16.47
N LEU A 28 -6.15 -0.20 -17.51
CA LEU A 28 -5.96 1.02 -18.30
C LEU A 28 -6.17 2.28 -17.46
N ALA A 29 -7.32 2.37 -16.78
CA ALA A 29 -7.60 3.53 -15.94
C ALA A 29 -6.65 3.59 -14.73
N ALA A 30 -6.23 2.45 -14.19
CA ALA A 30 -5.26 2.40 -13.11
C ALA A 30 -3.91 2.97 -13.56
N SER A 31 -3.35 2.48 -14.67
CA SER A 31 -2.04 2.91 -15.18
C SER A 31 -2.04 4.37 -15.63
N ALA A 32 -3.10 4.83 -16.30
CA ALA A 32 -3.26 6.23 -16.69
C ALA A 32 -3.22 7.17 -15.49
N SER A 33 -3.73 6.74 -14.33
CA SER A 33 -3.71 7.54 -13.10
C SER A 33 -2.31 7.72 -12.51
N PHE A 34 -1.29 6.98 -12.99
CA PHE A 34 0.12 7.14 -12.61
C PHE A 34 0.93 7.96 -13.63
N GLY A 35 0.27 8.52 -14.66
CA GLY A 35 0.95 9.19 -15.78
C GLY A 35 1.65 8.23 -16.74
N LEU A 36 1.38 6.93 -16.64
CA LEU A 36 1.97 5.87 -17.45
C LEU A 36 0.87 5.13 -18.23
N PRO A 37 0.25 5.75 -19.25
CA PRO A 37 -0.75 5.07 -20.07
C PRO A 37 -0.13 3.86 -20.78
N MET A 38 -0.90 2.79 -20.89
CA MET A 38 -0.47 1.57 -21.58
C MET A 38 -0.92 1.59 -23.04
N HIS A 39 -0.15 0.95 -23.90
CA HIS A 39 -0.39 0.89 -25.34
C HIS A 39 -0.41 -0.54 -25.88
N THR A 40 -0.04 -1.52 -25.08
CA THR A 40 0.06 -2.94 -25.48
C THR A 40 -0.66 -3.89 -24.53
N GLU A 41 -1.01 -5.08 -25.03
CA GLU A 41 -1.60 -6.15 -24.21
C GLU A 41 -0.61 -6.68 -23.16
N THR A 42 0.69 -6.67 -23.46
CA THR A 42 1.74 -7.08 -22.52
C THR A 42 1.78 -6.17 -21.30
N GLU A 43 1.75 -4.85 -21.51
CA GLU A 43 1.68 -3.87 -20.41
C GLU A 43 0.39 -4.05 -19.60
N THR A 44 -0.73 -4.25 -20.29
CA THR A 44 -2.03 -4.51 -19.67
C THR A 44 -1.98 -5.74 -18.76
N THR A 45 -1.39 -6.83 -19.24
CA THR A 45 -1.22 -8.07 -18.48
C THR A 45 -0.33 -7.85 -17.25
N PHE A 46 0.75 -7.09 -17.40
CA PHE A 46 1.64 -6.75 -16.29
C PHE A 46 0.91 -5.96 -15.19
N VAL A 47 0.11 -4.95 -15.55
CA VAL A 47 -0.65 -4.15 -14.58
C VAL A 47 -1.73 -4.99 -13.88
N ARG A 48 -2.33 -5.97 -14.56
CA ARG A 48 -3.22 -6.93 -13.88
C ARG A 48 -2.46 -7.74 -12.81
N ILE A 49 -1.29 -8.28 -13.15
CA ILE A 49 -0.46 -9.02 -12.18
C ILE A 49 -0.08 -8.13 -10.99
N TYR A 50 0.32 -6.89 -11.24
CA TYR A 50 0.58 -5.88 -10.20
C TYR A 50 -0.65 -5.65 -9.31
N GLY A 51 -1.82 -5.44 -9.92
CA GLY A 51 -3.09 -5.25 -9.20
C GLY A 51 -3.44 -6.44 -8.29
N ALA A 52 -3.35 -7.67 -8.80
CA ALA A 52 -3.61 -8.88 -8.02
C ALA A 52 -2.66 -9.02 -6.81
N ARG A 53 -1.36 -8.74 -6.99
CA ARG A 53 -0.38 -8.76 -5.88
C ARG A 53 -0.71 -7.75 -4.80
N ASN A 54 -1.05 -6.52 -5.19
CA ASN A 54 -1.43 -5.47 -4.24
C ASN A 54 -2.73 -5.80 -3.51
N ALA A 55 -3.73 -6.35 -4.22
CA ALA A 55 -4.96 -6.81 -3.61
C ALA A 55 -4.70 -7.90 -2.56
N LEU A 56 -3.83 -8.87 -2.87
CA LEU A 56 -3.44 -9.92 -1.93
C LEU A 56 -2.72 -9.37 -0.69
N LEU A 57 -1.77 -8.44 -0.87
CA LEU A 57 -1.06 -7.81 0.26
C LEU A 57 -2.01 -7.01 1.16
N GLY A 58 -2.95 -6.27 0.57
CA GLY A 58 -4.02 -5.59 1.32
C GLY A 58 -4.92 -6.59 2.07
N ALA A 59 -5.29 -7.69 1.44
CA ALA A 59 -6.12 -8.72 2.07
C ALA A 59 -5.38 -9.42 3.23
N LEU A 60 -4.09 -9.71 3.08
CA LEU A 60 -3.24 -10.22 4.16
C LEU A 60 -3.16 -9.24 5.33
N ALA A 61 -3.00 -7.95 5.05
CA ALA A 61 -3.03 -6.91 6.09
C ALA A 61 -4.37 -6.89 6.84
N LEU A 62 -5.50 -7.00 6.13
CA LEU A 62 -6.83 -7.12 6.76
C LEU A 62 -6.92 -8.38 7.63
N ALA A 63 -6.47 -9.53 7.12
CA ALA A 63 -6.46 -10.78 7.87
C ALA A 63 -5.65 -10.66 9.18
N PHE A 64 -4.45 -10.06 9.13
CA PHE A 64 -3.66 -9.82 10.33
C PHE A 64 -4.32 -8.84 11.30
N ALA A 65 -4.99 -7.79 10.80
CA ALA A 65 -5.71 -6.83 11.63
C ALA A 65 -6.90 -7.48 12.35
N PHE A 66 -7.72 -8.26 11.64
CA PHE A 66 -8.87 -8.96 12.22
C PHE A 66 -8.47 -10.12 13.13
N GLY A 67 -7.37 -10.82 12.82
CA GLY A 67 -6.79 -11.85 13.68
C GLY A 67 -6.03 -11.31 14.90
N GLY A 68 -5.94 -9.98 15.07
CA GLY A 68 -5.19 -9.37 16.17
C GLY A 68 -3.68 -9.58 16.09
N MET A 69 -3.15 -9.98 14.94
CA MET A 69 -1.74 -10.32 14.71
C MET A 69 -0.91 -9.04 14.47
N LEU A 70 -0.69 -8.26 15.52
CA LEU A 70 -0.06 -6.94 15.41
C LEU A 70 1.37 -6.96 14.89
N ARG A 71 2.17 -7.96 15.27
CA ARG A 71 3.59 -8.02 14.84
C ARG A 71 3.75 -8.23 13.33
N PRO A 72 3.14 -9.25 12.68
CA PRO A 72 3.22 -9.38 11.23
C PRO A 72 2.55 -8.21 10.50
N LEU A 73 1.45 -7.65 11.02
CA LEU A 73 0.84 -6.44 10.47
C LEU A 73 1.82 -5.25 10.46
N THR A 74 2.52 -5.04 11.58
CA THR A 74 3.50 -3.97 11.73
C THR A 74 4.67 -4.14 10.76
N LEU A 75 5.19 -5.37 10.63
CA LEU A 75 6.26 -5.66 9.68
C LEU A 75 5.80 -5.43 8.24
N LEU A 76 4.62 -5.91 7.88
CA LEU A 76 4.05 -5.73 6.54
C LEU A 76 3.96 -4.24 6.17
N PHE A 77 3.37 -3.41 7.04
CA PHE A 77 3.28 -1.96 6.80
C PHE A 77 4.65 -1.28 6.74
N THR A 78 5.60 -1.73 7.56
CA THR A 78 6.97 -1.19 7.55
C THR A 78 7.66 -1.48 6.23
N PHE A 79 7.65 -2.73 5.76
CA PHE A 79 8.25 -3.10 4.48
C PHE A 79 7.51 -2.50 3.29
N ALA A 80 6.18 -2.34 3.37
CA ALA A 80 5.39 -1.71 2.33
C ALA A 80 5.79 -0.25 2.07
N THR A 81 6.45 0.45 3.01
CA THR A 81 6.99 1.80 2.76
C THR A 81 8.01 1.84 1.62
N ALA A 82 8.69 0.72 1.35
CA ALA A 82 9.62 0.64 0.23
C ALA A 82 8.93 0.73 -1.13
N LEU A 83 7.66 0.30 -1.24
CA LEU A 83 6.92 0.29 -2.51
C LEU A 83 6.77 1.70 -3.13
N PRO A 84 6.18 2.71 -2.45
CA PRO A 84 6.05 4.04 -3.04
C PRO A 84 7.40 4.71 -3.32
N LEU A 85 8.46 4.34 -2.61
CA LEU A 85 9.84 4.79 -2.90
C LEU A 85 10.34 4.20 -4.22
N LEU A 86 10.22 2.88 -4.39
CA LEU A 86 10.62 2.20 -5.63
C LEU A 86 9.77 2.65 -6.82
N ASP A 87 8.46 2.81 -6.63
CA ASP A 87 7.55 3.33 -7.66
C ASP A 87 7.96 4.74 -8.08
N ALA A 88 8.28 5.63 -7.14
CA ALA A 88 8.77 6.98 -7.45
C ALA A 88 10.10 6.96 -8.23
N ILE A 89 11.03 6.07 -7.91
CA ILE A 89 12.29 5.91 -8.65
C ILE A 89 11.99 5.47 -10.10
N VAL A 90 11.12 4.47 -10.28
CA VAL A 90 10.75 3.98 -11.61
C VAL A 90 10.07 5.08 -12.41
N ILE A 91 9.10 5.78 -11.85
CA ILE A 91 8.38 6.87 -12.52
C ILE A 91 9.34 7.98 -12.92
N THR A 92 10.19 8.46 -12.00
CA THR A 92 11.14 9.53 -12.32
C THR A 92 12.16 9.11 -13.38
N SER A 93 12.56 7.84 -13.41
CA SER A 93 13.46 7.32 -14.46
C SER A 93 12.84 7.29 -15.86
N ARG A 94 11.50 7.34 -15.97
CA ARG A 94 10.78 7.23 -17.24
C ARG A 94 10.21 8.55 -17.73
N ILE A 95 9.63 9.35 -16.82
CA ILE A 95 8.90 10.57 -17.17
C ILE A 95 9.43 11.82 -16.45
N GLY A 96 10.48 11.70 -15.64
CA GLY A 96 11.05 12.79 -14.86
C GLY A 96 10.25 13.12 -13.59
N VAL A 97 10.60 14.24 -12.95
CA VAL A 97 9.93 14.71 -11.73
C VAL A 97 8.64 15.45 -12.13
N GLY A 98 7.50 14.98 -11.62
CA GLY A 98 6.19 15.55 -11.95
C GLY A 98 5.16 15.39 -10.84
N HIS A 99 3.95 15.91 -11.08
CA HIS A 99 2.85 15.88 -10.11
C HIS A 99 2.44 14.47 -9.68
N GLU A 100 2.72 13.45 -10.49
CA GLU A 100 2.48 12.04 -10.17
C GLU A 100 3.21 11.57 -8.91
N LEU A 101 4.33 12.23 -8.55
CA LEU A 101 5.06 11.93 -7.31
C LEU A 101 4.31 12.35 -6.05
N ILE A 102 3.36 13.29 -6.14
CA ILE A 102 2.57 13.75 -4.98
C ILE A 102 1.81 12.58 -4.38
N ARG A 103 1.23 11.71 -5.22
CA ARG A 103 0.52 10.52 -4.76
C ARG A 103 1.45 9.56 -4.02
N HIS A 104 2.63 9.31 -4.57
CA HIS A 104 3.61 8.38 -3.98
C HIS A 104 4.15 8.92 -2.66
N ALA A 105 4.43 10.22 -2.57
CA ALA A 105 4.80 10.89 -1.34
C ALA A 105 3.67 10.78 -0.29
N ALA A 106 2.41 11.01 -0.67
CA ALA A 106 1.28 10.87 0.23
C ALA A 106 1.12 9.44 0.76
N ILE A 107 1.21 8.44 -0.12
CA ILE A 107 1.15 7.01 0.27
C ILE A 107 2.31 6.67 1.20
N LEU A 108 3.53 7.09 0.89
CA LEU A 108 4.70 6.88 1.74
C LEU A 108 4.48 7.45 3.14
N LEU A 109 4.03 8.70 3.24
CA LEU A 109 3.77 9.36 4.53
C LEU A 109 2.70 8.63 5.33
N VAL A 110 1.61 8.20 4.69
CA VAL A 110 0.55 7.41 5.34
C VAL A 110 1.09 6.07 5.86
N LEU A 111 1.88 5.35 5.06
CA LEU A 111 2.46 4.06 5.47
C LEU A 111 3.48 4.22 6.59
N VAL A 112 4.31 5.27 6.57
CA VAL A 112 5.26 5.60 7.65
C VAL A 112 4.51 5.94 8.93
N ALA A 113 3.48 6.79 8.87
CA ALA A 113 2.68 7.15 10.03
C ALA A 113 1.95 5.93 10.62
N ALA A 114 1.37 5.08 9.76
CA ALA A 114 0.73 3.83 10.13
C ALA A 114 1.71 2.86 10.81
N SER A 115 2.89 2.64 10.21
CA SER A 115 3.95 1.80 10.79
C SER A 115 4.39 2.32 12.16
N ALA A 116 4.68 3.62 12.28
CA ALA A 116 5.06 4.24 13.56
C ALA A 116 3.96 4.13 14.63
N ALA A 117 2.69 4.26 14.24
CA ALA A 117 1.56 4.08 15.15
C ALA A 117 1.40 2.61 15.62
N LEU A 118 1.65 1.65 14.73
CA LEU A 118 1.63 0.22 15.06
C LEU A 118 2.79 -0.20 15.97
N TRP A 119 4.00 0.32 15.74
CA TRP A 119 5.15 0.09 16.61
C TRP A 119 4.90 0.62 18.03
N ARG A 120 4.38 1.84 18.15
CA ARG A 120 3.97 2.41 19.45
C ARG A 120 2.90 1.56 20.15
N SER A 121 1.88 1.13 19.41
CA SER A 121 0.82 0.26 19.95
C SER A 121 1.34 -1.11 20.40
N SER A 122 2.35 -1.64 19.72
CA SER A 122 2.98 -2.94 20.03
C SER A 122 3.97 -2.87 21.19
N ALA A 123 4.56 -1.69 21.44
CA ALA A 123 5.40 -1.44 22.61
C ALA A 123 4.53 -1.30 23.88
N ALA A 124 3.46 -0.50 23.81
CA ALA A 124 2.53 -0.29 24.94
C ALA A 124 1.86 -1.59 25.42
N ARG A 125 1.64 -2.56 24.52
CA ARG A 125 1.06 -3.88 24.88
C ARG A 125 2.07 -4.86 25.48
N ARG A 126 3.38 -4.61 25.34
CA ARG A 126 4.44 -5.49 25.83
C ARG A 126 4.91 -5.18 27.24
N GLN A 127 4.44 -4.06 27.81
CA GLN A 127 4.77 -3.65 29.16
C GLN A 127 3.50 -3.78 30.01
N PRO A 128 3.17 -4.99 30.49
CA PRO A 128 2.21 -5.15 31.56
C PRO A 128 2.88 -4.70 32.87
N ASP A 129 2.16 -3.91 33.67
CA ASP A 129 2.52 -3.59 35.06
C ASP A 129 2.70 -4.86 35.91
#